data_AF-A0A0P9JHT2-F1
#
_entry.id   AF-A0A0P9JHT2-F1
#
_cell.length_a   1.000
_cell.length_b   1.000
_cell.length_c   1.000
_cell.angle_alpha   90.00
_cell.angle_beta   90.00
_cell.angle_gamma   90.00
#
_symmetry.space_group_name_H-M   'P 1'
#
loop_
_entity.id
_entity.type
_entity.pdbx_description
1 polymer ?
#
loop_
_entity_poly.entity_id
_entity_poly.type
_entity_poly.pdbx_seq_one_letter_code
_entity_poly.pdbx_strand_id
1 'polypeptide(L)'
;ASDKHFTPQVQALTDEALQADPREVTSLGLLGIAAFETQRYQAAVDYWTRLLAALPADDASRSALEGGIARARENLAKRPADAAPAPAVKAKSIKIHVELAAALQGKVRPNDSVFIFARAINGPAAPLAVKRITVADLPADVELSDSDAMMPQLNLSNFAQVQLVARVSRAGQPTTGEWVGRSQPLASDSGVQQALTIDSPDN
;
A
#
# COMPACT_ATOMS: atom_id res chain seq x y z
N ALA A 1 -5.10 10.07 36.22
CA ALA A 1 -5.07 8.74 35.58
C ALA A 1 -4.00 8.80 34.50
N SER A 2 -2.98 7.95 34.56
CA SER A 2 -1.78 8.09 33.73
C SER A 2 -2.07 7.65 32.29
N ASP A 3 -1.92 8.58 31.34
CA ASP A 3 -1.89 8.32 29.89
C ASP A 3 -0.77 7.33 29.55
N LYS A 4 -1.10 6.03 29.54
CA LYS A 4 -0.21 4.95 29.09
C LYS A 4 -0.35 4.77 27.58
N HIS A 5 0.08 5.75 26.81
CA HIS A 5 0.11 5.60 25.35
C HIS A 5 1.11 4.51 24.94
N PHE A 6 0.68 3.61 24.06
CA PHE A 6 1.58 2.66 23.41
C PHE A 6 2.50 3.43 22.45
N THR A 7 3.73 3.69 22.88
CA THR A 7 4.71 4.46 22.09
C THR A 7 5.49 3.55 21.15
N PRO A 8 6.15 4.11 20.10
CA PRO A 8 7.06 3.34 19.24
C PRO A 8 8.18 2.62 20.03
N GLN A 9 8.57 3.15 21.18
CA GLN A 9 9.55 2.52 22.07
C GLN A 9 8.99 1.28 22.76
N VAL A 10 7.74 1.34 23.25
CA VAL A 10 7.08 0.16 23.83
C VAL A 10 6.89 -0.91 22.75
N GLN A 11 6.54 -0.51 21.53
CA GLN A 11 6.44 -1.43 20.40
C GLN A 11 7.76 -2.14 20.12
N ALA A 12 8.87 -1.40 20.00
CA ALA A 12 10.18 -1.99 19.74
C ALA A 12 10.62 -2.99 20.84
N LEU A 13 10.38 -2.67 22.11
CA LEU A 13 10.68 -3.56 23.24
C LEU A 13 9.82 -4.83 23.22
N THR A 14 8.56 -4.70 22.80
CA THR A 14 7.65 -5.84 22.73
C THR A 14 7.96 -6.73 21.53
N ASP A 15 8.42 -6.13 20.42
CA ASP A 15 8.88 -6.86 19.22
C ASP A 15 10.17 -7.63 19.51
N GLU A 16 11.13 -7.03 20.22
CA GLU A 16 12.37 -7.69 20.66
C GLU A 16 12.07 -8.87 21.59
N ALA A 17 11.18 -8.69 22.56
CA ALA A 17 10.76 -9.76 23.48
C ALA A 17 10.11 -10.93 22.73
N LEU A 18 9.27 -10.67 21.72
CA LEU A 18 8.65 -11.72 20.91
C LEU A 18 9.61 -12.40 19.92
N GLN A 19 10.68 -11.71 19.51
CA GLN A 19 11.77 -12.33 18.74
C GLN A 19 12.55 -13.34 19.61
N ALA A 20 12.76 -13.01 20.88
CA ALA A 20 13.43 -13.89 21.83
C ALA A 20 12.53 -15.05 22.30
N ASP A 21 11.28 -14.77 22.64
CA ASP A 21 10.26 -15.76 23.01
C ASP A 21 8.91 -15.43 22.35
N PRO A 22 8.52 -16.17 21.29
CA PRO A 22 7.24 -15.97 20.61
C PRO A 22 6.00 -16.21 21.49
N ARG A 23 6.16 -16.76 22.70
CA ARG A 23 5.09 -17.03 23.68
C ARG A 23 5.19 -16.14 24.91
N GLU A 24 5.99 -15.07 24.87
CA GLU A 24 6.15 -14.16 26.01
C GLU A 24 4.81 -13.52 26.40
N VAL A 25 4.37 -13.87 27.61
CA VAL A 25 3.00 -13.66 28.11
C VAL A 25 2.69 -12.15 28.25
N THR A 26 3.65 -11.36 28.69
CA THR A 26 3.50 -9.91 28.95
C THR A 26 3.37 -9.14 27.63
N SER A 27 4.20 -9.47 26.67
CA SER A 27 4.28 -8.86 25.34
C SER A 27 3.02 -9.12 24.55
N LEU A 28 2.56 -10.37 24.54
CA LEU A 28 1.29 -10.73 23.91
C LEU A 28 0.10 -10.00 24.57
N GLY A 29 0.13 -9.82 25.89
CA GLY A 29 -0.89 -9.07 26.62
C GLY A 29 -0.93 -7.60 26.23
N LEU A 30 0.23 -6.93 26.26
CA LEU A 30 0.38 -5.51 25.92
C LEU A 30 0.06 -5.23 24.45
N LEU A 31 0.52 -6.08 23.52
CA LEU A 31 0.22 -5.96 22.10
C LEU A 31 -1.28 -6.14 21.82
N GLY A 32 -1.94 -7.05 22.51
CA GLY A 32 -3.38 -7.23 22.39
C GLY A 32 -4.17 -6.00 22.86
N ILE A 33 -3.78 -5.39 23.99
CA ILE A 33 -4.38 -4.14 24.50
C ILE A 33 -4.16 -3.01 23.49
N ALA A 34 -2.92 -2.79 23.05
CA ALA A 34 -2.58 -1.73 22.10
C ALA A 34 -3.31 -1.90 20.76
N ALA A 35 -3.42 -3.13 20.27
CA ALA A 35 -4.17 -3.46 19.07
C ALA A 35 -5.67 -3.15 19.24
N PHE A 36 -6.25 -3.46 20.39
CA PHE A 36 -7.65 -3.16 20.68
C PHE A 36 -7.92 -1.65 20.77
N GLU A 37 -7.07 -0.90 21.49
CA GLU A 37 -7.19 0.56 21.63
C GLU A 37 -7.04 1.29 20.30
N THR A 38 -6.19 0.79 19.41
CA THR A 38 -5.99 1.32 18.05
C THR A 38 -6.97 0.75 17.01
N GLN A 39 -8.06 0.10 17.45
CA GLN A 39 -9.11 -0.50 16.61
C GLN A 39 -8.62 -1.57 15.63
N ARG A 40 -7.43 -2.14 15.84
CA ARG A 40 -6.89 -3.30 15.13
C ARG A 40 -7.40 -4.58 15.79
N TYR A 41 -8.72 -4.73 15.81
CA TYR A 41 -9.41 -5.79 16.58
C TYR A 41 -8.98 -7.21 16.18
N GLN A 42 -8.68 -7.44 14.90
CA GLN A 42 -8.17 -8.72 14.42
C GLN A 42 -6.81 -9.07 15.02
N ALA A 43 -5.86 -8.11 15.04
CA ALA A 43 -4.58 -8.31 15.67
C ALA A 43 -4.71 -8.52 17.19
N ALA A 44 -5.66 -7.82 17.84
CA ALA A 44 -5.97 -8.04 19.26
C ALA A 44 -6.45 -9.46 19.54
N VAL A 45 -7.35 -10.00 18.70
CA VAL A 45 -7.81 -11.39 18.75
C VAL A 45 -6.63 -12.34 18.62
N ASP A 46 -5.73 -12.12 17.66
CA ASP A 46 -4.59 -13.00 17.41
C ASP A 46 -3.61 -13.02 18.59
N TYR A 47 -3.24 -11.85 19.14
CA TYR A 47 -2.33 -11.77 20.29
C TYR A 47 -2.92 -12.39 21.56
N TRP A 48 -4.18 -12.10 21.89
CA TRP A 48 -4.83 -12.69 23.06
C TRP A 48 -5.10 -14.19 22.89
N THR A 49 -5.34 -14.68 21.68
CA THR A 49 -5.48 -16.12 21.41
C THR A 49 -4.15 -16.85 21.64
N ARG A 50 -3.02 -16.27 21.21
CA ARG A 50 -1.68 -16.81 21.49
C ARG A 50 -1.37 -16.80 22.97
N LEU A 51 -1.71 -15.69 23.65
CA LEU A 51 -1.56 -15.58 25.10
C LEU A 51 -2.37 -16.64 25.84
N LEU A 52 -3.62 -16.84 25.45
CA LEU A 52 -4.50 -17.86 26.02
C LEU A 52 -3.96 -19.29 25.81
N ALA A 53 -3.26 -19.54 24.70
CA ALA A 53 -2.59 -20.81 24.43
C ALA A 53 -1.28 -20.99 25.22
N ALA A 54 -0.63 -19.90 25.64
CA ALA A 54 0.59 -19.93 26.45
C ALA A 54 0.30 -20.03 27.96
N LEU A 55 -0.88 -19.58 28.42
CA LEU A 55 -1.27 -19.64 29.83
C LEU A 55 -1.70 -21.05 30.27
N PRO A 56 -1.47 -21.43 31.55
CA PRO A 56 -2.07 -22.61 32.16
C PRO A 56 -3.61 -22.59 32.12
N ALA A 57 -4.26 -23.76 32.19
CA ALA A 57 -5.71 -23.86 32.13
C ALA A 57 -6.45 -23.23 33.33
N ASP A 58 -5.83 -23.23 34.51
CA ASP A 58 -6.38 -22.66 35.76
C ASP A 58 -6.00 -21.18 35.99
N ASP A 59 -5.41 -20.50 35.01
CA ASP A 59 -5.00 -19.11 35.17
C ASP A 59 -6.21 -18.16 35.22
N ALA A 60 -6.29 -17.32 36.26
CA ALA A 60 -7.38 -16.37 36.47
C ALA A 60 -7.54 -15.35 35.31
N SER A 61 -6.47 -15.11 34.54
CA SER A 61 -6.44 -14.16 33.43
C SER A 61 -7.17 -14.68 32.19
N ARG A 62 -7.39 -16.00 32.08
CA ARG A 62 -8.03 -16.61 30.90
C ARG A 62 -9.42 -16.06 30.63
N SER A 63 -10.25 -15.96 31.67
CA SER A 63 -11.62 -15.47 31.54
C SER A 63 -11.66 -14.01 31.06
N ALA A 64 -10.73 -13.18 31.56
CA ALA A 64 -10.60 -11.79 31.10
C ALA A 64 -10.15 -11.71 29.63
N LEU A 65 -9.22 -12.57 29.20
CA LEU A 65 -8.77 -12.65 27.81
C LEU A 65 -9.86 -13.13 26.86
N GLU A 66 -10.63 -14.15 27.25
CA GLU A 66 -11.77 -14.64 26.48
C GLU A 66 -12.84 -13.55 26.30
N GLY A 67 -13.12 -12.77 27.35
CA GLY A 67 -14.00 -11.61 27.28
C GLY A 67 -13.47 -10.50 26.36
N GLY A 68 -12.15 -10.25 26.38
CA GLY A 68 -11.48 -9.32 25.46
C GLY A 68 -11.60 -9.78 24.00
N ILE A 69 -11.31 -11.06 23.72
CA ILE A 69 -11.42 -11.68 22.40
C ILE A 69 -12.87 -11.60 21.89
N ALA A 70 -13.86 -11.92 22.73
CA ALA A 70 -15.27 -11.84 22.36
C ALA A 70 -15.67 -10.41 21.96
N ARG A 71 -15.29 -9.40 22.77
CA ARG A 71 -15.53 -7.99 22.45
C ARG A 71 -14.84 -7.55 21.16
N ALA A 72 -13.59 -7.98 20.93
CA ALA A 72 -12.88 -7.67 19.69
C ALA A 72 -13.58 -8.29 18.46
N ARG A 73 -14.05 -9.53 18.58
CA ARG A 73 -14.84 -10.21 17.51
C ARG A 73 -16.18 -9.54 17.25
N GLU A 74 -16.88 -9.08 18.28
CA GLU A 74 -18.10 -8.30 18.12
C GLU A 74 -17.85 -6.97 17.39
N ASN A 75 -16.73 -6.29 17.70
CA ASN A 75 -16.35 -5.06 17.00
C ASN A 75 -15.96 -5.32 15.53
N LEU A 76 -15.35 -6.47 15.23
CA LEU A 76 -15.11 -6.92 13.86
C LEU A 76 -16.43 -7.18 13.11
N ALA A 77 -17.40 -7.81 13.76
CA ALA A 77 -18.70 -8.13 13.16
C ALA A 77 -19.61 -6.89 12.96
N LYS A 78 -19.41 -5.82 13.74
CA LYS A 78 -20.14 -4.55 13.64
C LYS A 78 -19.58 -3.60 12.59
N ARG A 79 -18.37 -3.85 12.06
CA ARG A 79 -17.88 -3.18 10.86
C ARG A 79 -18.49 -3.87 9.62
N PRO A 80 -18.91 -3.13 8.57
CA PRO A 80 -19.05 -3.75 7.26
C PRO A 80 -17.70 -4.41 6.94
N ALA A 81 -17.75 -5.65 6.45
CA ALA A 81 -16.61 -6.56 6.32
C ALA A 81 -15.37 -5.91 5.67
N ASP A 82 -14.53 -5.29 6.49
CA ASP A 82 -13.20 -4.80 6.18
C ASP A 82 -12.37 -4.90 7.45
N ALA A 83 -11.66 -6.03 7.56
CA ALA A 83 -10.42 -6.28 8.31
C ALA A 83 -10.36 -7.70 8.88
N ALA A 84 -10.32 -8.72 8.01
CA ALA A 84 -9.41 -9.84 8.23
C ALA A 84 -7.98 -9.35 7.90
N PRO A 85 -6.90 -9.95 8.43
CA PRO A 85 -5.58 -9.74 7.87
C PRO A 85 -5.61 -10.56 6.58
N ALA A 86 -6.00 -9.92 5.48
CA ALA A 86 -5.72 -10.51 4.19
C ALA A 86 -4.21 -10.83 4.18
N PRO A 87 -3.79 -12.03 3.77
CA PRO A 87 -2.36 -12.32 3.59
C PRO A 87 -1.81 -11.16 2.78
N ALA A 88 -0.75 -10.50 3.28
CA ALA A 88 -0.17 -9.26 2.76
C ALA A 88 -0.64 -9.06 1.33
N VAL A 89 -1.65 -8.20 1.12
CA VAL A 89 -2.19 -7.93 -0.21
C VAL A 89 -0.94 -7.61 -1.00
N LYS A 90 -0.53 -8.49 -1.92
CA LYS A 90 0.70 -8.29 -2.68
C LYS A 90 0.56 -6.88 -3.22
N ALA A 91 1.37 -5.96 -2.70
CA ALA A 91 1.27 -4.56 -3.06
C ALA A 91 1.29 -4.55 -4.59
N LYS A 92 0.17 -4.19 -5.21
CA LYS A 92 0.03 -4.37 -6.65
C LYS A 92 1.03 -3.41 -7.28
N SER A 93 2.04 -3.99 -7.91
CA SER A 93 3.12 -3.27 -8.56
C SER A 93 3.09 -3.58 -10.04
N ILE A 94 3.16 -2.55 -10.87
CA ILE A 94 3.25 -2.68 -12.32
C ILE A 94 4.63 -2.23 -12.75
N LYS A 95 5.37 -3.12 -13.40
CA LYS A 95 6.68 -2.81 -14.00
C LYS A 95 6.47 -2.30 -15.42
N ILE A 96 7.10 -1.17 -15.75
CA ILE A 96 6.92 -0.45 -17.00
C ILE A 96 8.29 -0.16 -17.59
N HIS A 97 8.50 -0.53 -18.85
CA HIS A 97 9.61 -0.04 -19.66
C HIS A 97 9.15 1.17 -20.45
N VAL A 98 9.64 2.36 -20.11
CA VAL A 98 9.24 3.61 -20.79
C VAL A 98 10.32 4.01 -21.77
N GLU A 99 9.91 4.33 -22.99
CA GLU A 99 10.79 4.77 -24.05
C GLU A 99 10.20 5.95 -24.84
N LEU A 100 11.08 6.72 -25.47
CA LEU A 100 10.71 7.84 -26.34
C LEU A 100 10.81 7.39 -27.79
N ALA A 101 9.76 7.62 -28.58
CA ALA A 101 9.80 7.34 -30.02
C ALA A 101 10.92 8.14 -30.70
N ALA A 102 11.63 7.49 -31.64
CA ALA A 102 12.76 8.11 -32.35
C ALA A 102 12.40 9.43 -33.03
N ALA A 103 11.16 9.57 -33.54
CA ALA A 103 10.65 10.78 -34.17
C ALA A 103 10.56 12.00 -33.22
N LEU A 104 10.64 11.79 -31.90
CA LEU A 104 10.52 12.83 -30.88
C LEU A 104 11.86 13.26 -30.28
N GLN A 105 12.97 12.54 -30.53
CA GLN A 105 14.28 12.84 -29.93
C GLN A 105 14.79 14.28 -30.18
N GLY A 106 14.39 14.91 -31.30
CA GLY A 106 14.71 16.31 -31.60
C GLY A 106 13.65 17.34 -31.18
N LYS A 107 12.53 16.89 -30.60
CA LYS A 107 11.37 17.74 -30.24
C LYS A 107 11.23 17.94 -28.73
N VAL A 108 11.96 17.16 -27.94
CA VAL A 108 12.01 17.23 -26.48
C VAL A 108 13.38 17.68 -26.00
N ARG A 109 13.46 18.19 -24.77
CA ARG A 109 14.72 18.55 -24.11
C ARG A 109 15.05 17.50 -23.05
N PRO A 110 16.34 17.21 -22.79
CA PRO A 110 16.73 16.25 -21.76
C PRO A 110 16.13 16.52 -20.38
N ASN A 111 15.96 17.80 -20.01
CA ASN A 111 15.40 18.21 -18.72
C ASN A 111 13.87 18.31 -18.71
N ASP A 112 13.19 18.04 -19.84
CA ASP A 112 11.72 18.01 -19.85
C ASP A 112 11.25 16.89 -18.89
N SER A 113 10.21 17.16 -18.11
CA SER A 113 9.72 16.21 -17.10
C SER A 113 8.86 15.15 -17.76
N VAL A 114 9.02 13.90 -17.33
CA VAL A 114 8.20 12.78 -17.77
C VAL A 114 7.40 12.27 -16.57
N PHE A 115 6.08 12.37 -16.67
CA PHE A 115 5.13 11.89 -15.67
C PHE A 115 4.57 10.56 -16.12
N ILE A 116 4.84 9.51 -15.35
CA ILE A 116 4.39 8.15 -15.61
C ILE A 116 3.35 7.83 -14.55
N PHE A 117 2.12 7.57 -14.97
CA PHE A 117 1.02 7.34 -14.04
C PHE A 117 0.07 6.27 -14.52
N ALA A 118 -0.60 5.66 -13.55
CA ALA A 118 -1.69 4.72 -13.80
C ALA A 118 -3.03 5.41 -13.53
N ARG A 119 -4.00 5.23 -14.43
CA ARG A 119 -5.38 5.70 -14.24
C ARG A 119 -6.35 4.53 -14.26
N ALA A 120 -7.41 4.59 -13.47
CA ALA A 120 -8.49 3.61 -13.55
C ALA A 120 -9.20 3.71 -14.91
N ILE A 121 -9.56 2.58 -15.51
CA ILE A 121 -10.41 2.56 -16.70
C ILE A 121 -11.83 3.01 -16.37
N ASN A 122 -12.35 2.50 -15.25
CA ASN A 122 -13.65 2.83 -14.69
C ASN A 122 -13.41 3.43 -13.31
N GLY A 123 -13.33 4.75 -13.23
CA GLY A 123 -13.01 5.44 -11.98
C GLY A 123 -12.83 6.95 -12.16
N PRO A 124 -12.43 7.66 -11.09
CA PRO A 124 -12.19 9.08 -11.17
C PRO A 124 -11.02 9.38 -12.13
N ALA A 125 -11.03 10.57 -12.73
CA ALA A 125 -10.01 11.01 -13.68
C ALA A 125 -8.61 11.22 -13.05
N ALA A 126 -8.54 11.20 -11.71
CA ALA A 126 -7.29 11.34 -10.97
C ALA A 126 -6.41 10.09 -11.10
N PRO A 127 -5.08 10.24 -11.11
CA PRO A 127 -4.16 9.12 -11.19
C PRO A 127 -4.13 8.33 -9.88
N LEU A 128 -3.96 7.00 -10.00
CA LEU A 128 -3.85 6.06 -8.88
C LEU A 128 -2.43 5.98 -8.33
N ALA A 129 -1.44 6.16 -9.19
CA ALA A 129 -0.01 6.10 -8.87
C ALA A 129 0.72 7.01 -9.84
N VAL A 130 1.68 7.81 -9.38
CA VAL A 130 2.42 8.77 -10.21
C VAL A 130 3.91 8.73 -9.86
N LYS A 131 4.74 8.62 -10.89
CA LYS A 131 6.18 8.80 -10.80
C LYS A 131 6.65 9.87 -11.77
N ARG A 132 7.64 10.66 -11.35
CA ARG A 132 8.26 11.69 -12.18
C ARG A 132 9.71 11.32 -12.44
N ILE A 133 10.10 11.35 -13.70
CA ILE A 133 11.49 11.26 -14.17
C ILE A 133 11.75 12.40 -15.18
N THR A 134 12.89 12.38 -15.86
CA THR A 134 13.23 13.32 -16.94
C THR A 134 13.41 12.58 -18.27
N VAL A 135 13.38 13.32 -19.39
CA VAL A 135 13.63 12.75 -20.71
C VAL A 135 15.04 12.16 -20.81
N ALA A 136 16.02 12.74 -20.12
CA ALA A 136 17.39 12.23 -20.07
C ALA A 136 17.51 10.84 -19.44
N ASP A 137 16.52 10.44 -18.62
CA ASP A 137 16.49 9.12 -17.98
C ASP A 137 15.97 8.02 -18.92
N LEU A 138 15.40 8.36 -20.09
CA LEU A 138 14.81 7.39 -21.01
C LEU A 138 15.86 6.74 -21.94
N PRO A 139 15.74 5.44 -22.25
CA PRO A 139 14.71 4.51 -21.79
C PRO A 139 14.90 4.08 -20.32
N ALA A 140 13.80 3.95 -19.58
CA ALA A 140 13.82 3.69 -18.14
C ALA A 140 12.86 2.56 -17.74
N ASP A 141 13.31 1.71 -16.81
CA ASP A 141 12.46 0.75 -16.11
C ASP A 141 11.89 1.37 -14.84
N VAL A 142 10.57 1.47 -14.78
CA VAL A 142 9.83 2.11 -13.71
C VAL A 142 8.83 1.14 -13.11
N GLU A 143 8.79 1.09 -11.79
CA GLU A 143 7.74 0.41 -11.04
C GLU A 143 6.77 1.45 -10.48
N LEU A 144 5.47 1.22 -10.69
CA LEU A 144 4.37 1.93 -10.03
C LEU A 144 3.70 0.99 -9.04
N SER A 145 3.49 1.46 -7.82
CA SER A 145 2.91 0.72 -6.70
C SER A 145 1.92 1.58 -5.92
N ASP A 146 1.25 1.01 -4.92
CA ASP A 146 0.38 1.77 -4.02
C ASP A 146 1.13 2.84 -3.22
N SER A 147 2.45 2.73 -3.06
CA SER A 147 3.27 3.76 -2.39
C SER A 147 3.42 5.04 -3.21
N ASP A 148 3.18 4.95 -4.52
CA ASP A 148 3.20 6.08 -5.44
C ASP A 148 1.82 6.78 -5.52
N ALA A 149 0.83 6.31 -4.75
CA ALA A 149 -0.49 6.91 -4.66
C ALA A 149 -0.49 8.14 -3.76
N MET A 150 -1.03 9.26 -4.25
CA MET A 150 -1.18 10.48 -3.42
C MET A 150 -2.29 10.36 -2.38
N MET A 151 -3.28 9.51 -2.63
CA MET A 151 -4.42 9.30 -1.74
C MET A 151 -4.53 7.80 -1.41
N PRO A 152 -4.59 7.42 -0.11
CA PRO A 152 -4.62 6.00 0.28
C PRO A 152 -5.78 5.20 -0.30
N GLN A 153 -6.90 5.87 -0.58
CA GLN A 153 -8.11 5.24 -1.14
C GLN A 153 -8.10 5.17 -2.68
N LEU A 154 -7.21 5.92 -3.33
CA LEU A 154 -7.06 5.97 -4.78
C LEU A 154 -5.70 5.42 -5.19
N ASN A 155 -5.54 4.10 -5.03
CA ASN A 155 -4.29 3.37 -5.27
C ASN A 155 -4.48 2.26 -6.32
N LEU A 156 -3.42 1.57 -6.73
CA LEU A 156 -3.50 0.51 -7.75
C LEU A 156 -4.28 -0.71 -7.25
N SER A 157 -4.11 -1.08 -5.98
CA SER A 157 -4.76 -2.25 -5.37
C SER A 157 -6.28 -2.22 -5.44
N ASN A 158 -6.88 -1.04 -5.33
CA ASN A 158 -8.33 -0.85 -5.28
C ASN A 158 -9.04 -0.96 -6.63
N PHE A 159 -8.30 -1.00 -7.76
CA PHE A 159 -8.88 -1.07 -9.09
C PHE A 159 -8.44 -2.35 -9.78
N ALA A 160 -9.34 -3.02 -10.50
CA ALA A 160 -9.00 -4.26 -11.21
C ALA A 160 -8.22 -3.99 -12.51
N GLN A 161 -8.56 -2.90 -13.21
CA GLN A 161 -7.97 -2.54 -14.50
C GLN A 161 -7.54 -1.09 -14.51
N VAL A 162 -6.38 -0.87 -15.12
CA VAL A 162 -5.75 0.44 -15.25
C VAL A 162 -5.22 0.65 -16.66
N GLN A 163 -5.04 1.91 -17.02
CA GLN A 163 -4.27 2.31 -18.19
C GLN A 163 -3.04 3.06 -17.73
N LEU A 164 -1.89 2.71 -18.29
CA LEU A 164 -0.64 3.43 -18.08
C LEU A 164 -0.56 4.59 -19.06
N VAL A 165 -0.10 5.72 -18.56
CA VAL A 165 0.11 6.93 -19.34
C VAL A 165 1.47 7.50 -18.97
N ALA A 166 2.29 7.78 -19.98
CA ALA A 166 3.54 8.52 -19.83
C ALA A 166 3.39 9.84 -20.57
N ARG A 167 3.65 10.95 -19.89
CA ARG A 167 3.45 12.30 -20.41
C ARG A 167 4.73 13.11 -20.27
N VAL A 168 5.18 13.72 -21.35
CA VAL A 168 6.25 14.72 -21.33
C VAL A 168 5.62 16.09 -21.10
N SER A 169 6.13 16.83 -20.13
CA SER A 169 5.74 18.20 -19.81
C SER A 169 6.96 19.07 -19.63
N ARG A 170 7.14 20.04 -20.53
CA ARG A 170 8.19 21.07 -20.40
C ARG A 170 7.90 22.03 -19.25
N ALA A 171 6.62 22.30 -18.98
CA ALA A 171 6.18 23.14 -17.86
C ALA A 171 6.34 22.44 -16.49
N GLY A 172 6.66 21.14 -16.47
CA GLY A 172 6.78 20.37 -15.24
C GLY A 172 5.44 20.11 -14.56
N GLN A 173 4.34 20.10 -15.31
CA GLN A 173 2.99 19.84 -14.81
C GLN A 173 2.54 18.41 -15.15
N PRO A 174 1.97 17.66 -14.19
CA PRO A 174 1.51 16.29 -14.44
C PRO A 174 0.23 16.22 -15.28
N THR A 175 -0.56 17.30 -15.31
CA THR A 175 -1.88 17.36 -15.96
C THR A 175 -1.83 17.84 -17.40
N THR A 176 -0.78 18.58 -17.78
CA THR A 176 -0.61 19.19 -19.10
C THR A 176 0.77 18.81 -19.65
N GLY A 177 0.82 18.41 -20.91
CA GLY A 177 2.05 18.00 -21.57
C GLY A 177 2.03 18.28 -23.06
N GLU A 178 3.16 18.04 -23.71
CA GLU A 178 3.31 18.16 -25.16
C GLU A 178 3.19 16.81 -25.86
N TRP A 179 3.64 15.74 -25.19
CA TRP A 179 3.69 14.39 -25.75
C TRP A 179 3.16 13.37 -24.74
N VAL A 180 2.49 12.35 -25.24
CA VAL A 180 1.88 11.29 -24.45
C VAL A 180 2.08 9.93 -25.10
N GLY A 181 2.30 8.92 -24.28
CA GLY A 181 2.22 7.50 -24.60
C GLY A 181 1.14 6.86 -23.73
N ARG A 182 0.35 5.94 -24.29
CA ARG A 182 -0.75 5.27 -23.57
C ARG A 182 -0.70 3.77 -23.83
N SER A 183 -0.80 2.97 -22.78
CA SER A 183 -0.95 1.52 -22.93
C SER A 183 -2.39 1.15 -23.29
N GLN A 184 -2.59 -0.11 -23.70
CA GLN A 184 -3.91 -0.74 -23.60
C GLN A 184 -4.31 -0.93 -22.12
N PRO A 185 -5.61 -1.06 -21.80
CA PRO A 185 -6.06 -1.46 -20.48
C PRO A 185 -5.38 -2.77 -20.05
N LEU A 186 -4.87 -2.81 -18.81
CA LEU A 186 -4.28 -4.01 -18.23
C LEU A 186 -4.72 -4.20 -16.77
N ALA A 187 -4.56 -5.43 -16.27
CA ALA A 187 -4.86 -5.75 -14.88
C ALA A 187 -3.86 -5.08 -13.93
N SER A 188 -4.34 -4.52 -12.82
CA SER A 188 -3.47 -3.78 -11.88
C SER A 188 -2.44 -4.65 -11.17
N ASP A 189 -2.63 -5.97 -11.15
CA ASP A 189 -1.73 -6.99 -10.61
C ASP A 189 -0.86 -7.67 -11.68
N SER A 190 -0.78 -7.09 -12.89
CA SER A 190 0.05 -7.63 -13.96
C SER A 190 1.52 -7.69 -13.54
N GLY A 191 2.03 -8.91 -13.32
CA GLY A 191 3.44 -9.17 -13.07
C GLY A 191 4.33 -9.10 -14.32
N VAL A 192 3.73 -8.88 -15.50
CA VAL A 192 4.44 -8.78 -16.79
C VAL A 192 4.87 -7.32 -17.00
N GLN A 193 6.13 -7.12 -17.37
CA GLN A 193 6.65 -5.80 -17.72
C GLN A 193 5.91 -5.23 -18.93
N GLN A 194 5.36 -4.02 -18.78
CA GLN A 194 4.60 -3.33 -19.82
C GLN A 194 5.52 -2.39 -20.60
N ALA A 195 5.55 -2.48 -21.93
CA ALA A 195 6.21 -1.48 -22.76
C ALA A 195 5.30 -0.25 -22.93
N LEU A 196 5.85 0.94 -22.74
CA LEU A 196 5.13 2.21 -22.87
C LEU A 196 5.96 3.21 -23.67
N THR A 197 5.61 3.37 -24.94
CA THR A 197 6.27 4.29 -25.86
C THR A 197 5.55 5.63 -25.88
N ILE A 198 6.30 6.72 -25.68
CA ILE A 198 5.80 8.09 -25.88
C ILE A 198 5.96 8.44 -27.35
N ASP A 199 4.85 8.55 -28.09
CA ASP A 199 4.85 8.65 -29.55
C ASP A 199 3.88 9.69 -30.13
N SER A 200 2.93 10.18 -29.34
CA SER A 200 1.79 10.97 -29.81
C SER A 200 1.75 12.35 -29.15
N PRO A 201 1.25 13.41 -29.83
CA PRO A 201 1.00 14.70 -29.19
C PRO A 201 -0.10 14.58 -28.13
N ASP A 202 0.05 15.30 -27.01
CA ASP A 202 -0.95 15.38 -25.94
C ASP A 202 -1.99 16.46 -26.27
N ASN A 203 -2.97 16.09 -27.11
CA ASN A 203 -4.09 16.94 -27.53
C ASN A 203 -5.35 16.72 -26.69
#